data_AF-A0A3C0BAM6-F1
#
_entry.id   AF-A0A3C0BAM6-F1
#
_cell.length_a   1.000
_cell.length_b   1.000
_cell.length_c   1.000
_cell.angle_alpha   90.00
_cell.angle_beta   90.00
_cell.angle_gamma   90.00
#
_symmetry.space_group_name_H-M   'P 1'
#
loop_
_entity.id
_entity.type
_entity.pdbx_description
1 polymer ?
#
loop_
_entity_poly.entity_id
_entity_poly.type
_entity_poly.pdbx_seq_one_letter_code
_entity_poly.pdbx_strand_id
1 'polypeptide(L)'
;IKEAGPSSPLLLLGLNGAPQAGDTFKVMQDEREAKNIVAKRHQLQREQGIRTQKHITLDEIGRRIAIGDFKELNIIVKGDVDGSVEALSDSLLKLSNEEVQVNIIHKSVGAVTESDVL
;
A
#
# COMPACT_ATOMS: atom_id res chain seq x y z
N ILE A 1 0.56 -30.46 -1.62
CA ILE A 1 1.02 -30.85 -2.98
C ILE A 1 2.55 -30.76 -2.98
N LYS A 2 3.26 -31.73 -3.56
CA LYS A 2 4.75 -31.76 -3.54
C LYS A 2 5.40 -31.11 -4.77
N GLU A 3 4.70 -31.09 -5.90
CA GLU A 3 5.18 -30.55 -7.16
C GLU A 3 4.04 -29.83 -7.87
N ALA A 4 4.36 -28.77 -8.61
CA ALA A 4 3.37 -28.02 -9.36
C ALA A 4 3.87 -27.72 -10.77
N GLY A 5 3.03 -28.07 -11.74
CA GLY A 5 3.28 -27.80 -13.16
C GLY A 5 2.88 -26.37 -13.56
N PRO A 6 3.15 -25.98 -14.81
CA PRO A 6 2.70 -24.71 -15.36
C PRO A 6 1.17 -24.58 -15.30
N SER A 7 0.69 -23.34 -15.18
CA SER A 7 -0.75 -22.99 -15.16
C SER A 7 -1.57 -23.64 -14.02
N SER A 8 -0.91 -24.13 -12.97
CA SER A 8 -1.57 -24.66 -11.78
C SER A 8 -1.55 -23.61 -10.64
N PRO A 9 -2.69 -23.15 -10.12
CA PRO A 9 -2.72 -22.26 -8.97
C PRO A 9 -2.28 -23.02 -7.71
N LEU A 10 -1.56 -22.34 -6.83
CA LEU A 10 -1.01 -22.93 -5.60
C LEU A 10 -1.14 -21.96 -4.43
N LEU A 11 -1.29 -22.51 -3.23
CA LEU A 11 -1.12 -21.79 -1.99
C LEU A 11 0.33 -21.91 -1.52
N LEU A 12 1.04 -20.78 -1.52
CA LEU A 12 2.39 -20.67 -0.97
C LEU A 12 2.32 -20.18 0.48
N LEU A 13 2.94 -20.93 1.38
CA LEU A 13 3.05 -20.59 2.80
C LEU A 13 4.52 -20.37 3.17
N GLY A 14 4.78 -19.57 4.20
CA GLY A 14 6.13 -19.30 4.72
C GLY A 14 6.82 -18.07 4.13
N LEU A 15 6.06 -17.15 3.52
CA LEU A 15 6.58 -15.84 3.14
C LEU A 15 6.66 -14.93 4.38
N ASN A 16 7.67 -14.05 4.42
CA ASN A 16 7.87 -13.10 5.52
C ASN A 16 6.83 -11.96 5.55
N GLY A 17 5.98 -11.87 4.53
CA GLY A 17 4.93 -10.86 4.40
C GLY A 17 3.99 -11.20 3.25
N ALA A 18 2.88 -10.46 3.16
CA ALA A 18 1.96 -10.60 2.05
C ALA A 18 2.60 -10.03 0.76
N PRO A 19 2.68 -10.80 -0.32
CA PRO A 19 3.07 -10.28 -1.62
C PRO A 19 2.00 -9.34 -2.16
N GLN A 20 2.37 -8.39 -3.02
CA GLN A 20 1.40 -7.52 -3.67
C GLN A 20 0.74 -8.24 -4.85
N ALA A 21 -0.49 -7.85 -5.15
CA ALA A 21 -1.18 -8.33 -6.34
C ALA A 21 -0.36 -8.00 -7.61
N GLY A 22 -0.11 -9.01 -8.44
CA GLY A 22 0.68 -8.87 -9.68
C GLY A 22 2.19 -9.08 -9.51
N ASP A 23 2.68 -9.35 -8.30
CA ASP A 23 4.10 -9.66 -8.09
C ASP A 23 4.54 -10.93 -8.83
N THR A 24 5.74 -10.88 -9.40
CA THR A 24 6.36 -12.03 -10.06
C THR A 24 7.26 -12.79 -9.08
N PHE A 25 6.94 -14.06 -8.85
CA PHE A 25 7.80 -14.95 -8.06
C PHE A 25 9.02 -15.40 -8.86
N LYS A 26 10.20 -15.36 -8.23
CA LYS A 26 11.45 -15.86 -8.79
C LYS A 26 12.07 -16.86 -7.83
N VAL A 27 12.43 -18.03 -8.34
CA VAL A 27 13.13 -19.07 -7.57
C VAL A 27 14.61 -18.69 -7.51
N MET A 28 15.18 -18.69 -6.31
CA MET A 28 16.60 -18.45 -6.07
C MET A 28 17.21 -19.70 -5.44
N GLN A 29 18.50 -19.94 -5.73
CA GLN A 29 19.21 -21.11 -5.18
C GLN A 29 19.73 -20.85 -3.77
N ASP A 30 20.16 -19.61 -3.47
CA ASP A 30 20.72 -19.22 -2.16
C ASP A 30 19.80 -18.22 -1.43
N GLU A 31 19.47 -18.53 -0.18
CA GLU A 31 18.67 -17.67 0.71
C GLU A 31 19.37 -16.35 1.03
N ARG A 32 20.70 -16.35 1.22
CA ARG A 32 21.48 -15.15 1.56
C ARG A 32 21.48 -14.17 0.41
N GLU A 33 21.67 -14.65 -0.82
CA GLU A 33 21.62 -13.81 -2.00
C GLU A 33 20.21 -13.22 -2.19
N ALA A 34 19.16 -14.04 -2.04
CA ALA A 34 17.79 -13.57 -2.09
C ALA A 34 17.51 -12.47 -1.06
N LYS A 35 17.96 -12.65 0.20
CA LYS A 35 17.82 -11.63 1.26
C LYS A 35 18.56 -10.34 0.92
N ASN A 36 19.76 -10.41 0.36
CA ASN A 36 20.52 -9.22 -0.04
C ASN A 36 19.81 -8.44 -1.16
N ILE A 37 19.25 -9.14 -2.15
CA ILE A 37 18.47 -8.51 -3.23
C ILE A 37 17.20 -7.86 -2.67
N VAL A 38 16.47 -8.55 -1.80
CA VAL A 38 15.25 -8.03 -1.17
C VAL A 38 15.55 -6.81 -0.30
N ALA A 39 16.62 -6.84 0.51
CA ALA A 39 17.05 -5.71 1.31
C ALA A 39 17.37 -4.49 0.44
N LYS A 40 18.09 -4.69 -0.68
CA LYS A 40 18.40 -3.60 -1.61
C LYS A 40 17.14 -3.02 -2.26
N ARG A 41 16.18 -3.87 -2.66
CA ARG A 41 14.89 -3.41 -3.21
C ARG A 41 14.07 -2.61 -2.20
N HIS A 42 13.96 -3.08 -0.96
CA HIS A 42 13.25 -2.35 0.09
C HIS A 42 13.92 -1.01 0.43
N GLN A 43 15.24 -0.93 0.37
CA GLN A 43 15.94 0.35 0.52
C GLN A 43 15.57 1.32 -0.62
N LEU A 44 15.65 0.87 -1.87
CA LEU A 44 15.30 1.69 -3.03
C LEU A 44 13.84 2.15 -3.01
N GLN A 45 12.90 1.28 -2.66
CA GLN A 45 11.49 1.65 -2.51
C GLN A 45 11.27 2.69 -1.42
N ARG A 46 11.94 2.57 -0.27
CA ARG A 46 11.86 3.57 0.81
C ARG A 46 12.38 4.93 0.35
N GLU A 47 13.52 4.94 -0.33
CA GLU A 47 14.10 6.18 -0.88
C GLU A 47 13.19 6.83 -1.92
N GLN A 48 12.53 6.04 -2.77
CA GLN A 48 11.54 6.55 -3.74
C GLN A 48 10.28 7.09 -3.07
N GLY A 49 9.78 6.42 -2.03
CA GLY A 49 8.61 6.84 -1.26
C GLY A 49 8.83 8.19 -0.56
N ILE A 50 10.00 8.39 0.04
CA ILE A 50 10.36 9.67 0.66
C ILE A 50 10.39 10.80 -0.38
N ARG A 51 10.87 10.53 -1.60
CA ARG A 51 10.90 11.52 -2.69
C ARG A 51 9.52 11.85 -3.26
N THR A 52 8.55 10.95 -3.13
CA THR A 52 7.17 11.17 -3.62
C THR A 52 6.31 11.94 -2.63
N GLN A 53 6.73 12.08 -1.37
CA GLN A 53 6.12 13.02 -0.45
C GLN A 53 6.46 14.44 -0.90
N LYS A 54 5.55 15.02 -1.71
CA LYS A 54 5.61 16.42 -2.11
C LYS A 54 5.79 17.27 -0.87
N HIS A 55 6.85 18.08 -0.84
CA HIS A 55 6.92 19.19 0.10
C HIS A 55 5.76 20.12 -0.23
N ILE A 56 4.76 20.16 0.65
CA ILE A 56 3.65 21.09 0.55
C ILE A 56 4.27 22.49 0.61
N THR A 57 4.12 23.27 -0.45
CA THR A 57 4.70 24.62 -0.51
C THR A 57 3.82 25.60 0.26
N LEU A 58 4.40 26.71 0.72
CA LEU A 58 3.66 27.78 1.39
C LEU A 58 2.50 28.32 0.53
N ASP A 59 2.65 28.32 -0.79
CA ASP A 59 1.59 28.69 -1.74
C ASP A 59 0.42 27.70 -1.74
N GLU A 60 0.70 26.39 -1.60
CA GLU A 60 -0.32 25.34 -1.54
C GLU A 60 -1.08 25.40 -0.21
N ILE A 61 -0.37 25.72 0.89
CA ILE A 61 -0.95 25.99 2.21
C ILE A 61 -1.82 27.26 2.15
N GLY A 62 -1.33 28.35 1.57
CA GLY A 62 -2.07 29.60 1.40
C GLY A 62 -3.33 29.42 0.55
N ARG A 63 -3.25 28.59 -0.49
CA ARG A 63 -4.41 28.23 -1.32
C ARG A 63 -5.44 27.40 -0.55
N ARG A 64 -5.00 26.43 0.27
CA ARG A 64 -5.89 25.66 1.16
C ARG A 64 -6.59 26.57 2.18
N ILE A 65 -5.88 27.55 2.75
CA ILE A 65 -6.46 28.54 3.68
C ILE A 65 -7.47 29.46 2.96
N ALA A 66 -7.20 29.83 1.70
CA ALA A 66 -8.06 30.73 0.91
C ALA A 66 -9.34 30.07 0.37
N ILE A 67 -9.34 28.74 0.14
CA ILE A 67 -10.50 27.97 -0.34
C ILE A 67 -11.56 27.79 0.77
N GLY A 68 -11.22 28.04 2.04
CA GLY A 68 -12.11 27.82 3.19
C GLY A 68 -12.13 26.37 3.65
N ASP A 69 -12.71 26.12 4.83
CA ASP A 69 -12.78 24.80 5.48
C ASP A 69 -13.55 23.77 4.62
N PHE A 70 -12.87 23.09 3.70
CA PHE A 70 -13.35 21.82 3.16
C PHE A 70 -13.13 20.73 4.20
N LYS A 71 -14.13 19.88 4.42
CA LYS A 71 -14.04 18.85 5.46
C LYS A 71 -13.26 17.67 4.91
N GLU A 72 -12.19 17.25 5.58
CA GLU A 72 -11.48 16.03 5.22
C GLU A 72 -12.04 14.84 6.02
N LEU A 73 -12.42 13.77 5.33
CA LEU A 73 -12.76 12.48 5.91
C LEU A 73 -11.58 11.53 5.74
N ASN A 74 -10.85 11.35 6.83
CA ASN A 74 -9.72 10.45 6.91
C ASN A 74 -10.16 9.01 7.23
N ILE A 75 -9.73 8.05 6.41
CA ILE A 75 -10.14 6.65 6.49
C ILE A 75 -8.91 5.74 6.49
N ILE A 76 -8.99 4.66 7.28
CA ILE A 76 -8.06 3.53 7.23
C ILE A 76 -8.80 2.34 6.61
N VAL A 77 -8.21 1.72 5.60
CA VAL A 77 -8.80 0.58 4.90
C VAL A 77 -7.98 -0.66 5.17
N LYS A 78 -8.58 -1.63 5.88
CA LYS A 78 -8.04 -2.97 6.03
C LYS A 78 -8.94 -4.02 5.44
N GLY A 79 -8.35 -5.02 4.82
CA GLY A 79 -9.09 -6.12 4.20
C GLY A 79 -8.30 -7.41 4.22
N ASP A 80 -8.96 -8.49 3.85
CA ASP A 80 -8.39 -9.84 3.90
C ASP A 80 -7.44 -10.12 2.73
N VAL A 81 -7.68 -9.47 1.58
CA VAL A 81 -6.88 -9.64 0.36
C VAL A 81 -6.53 -8.30 -0.27
N ASP A 82 -5.33 -8.22 -0.83
CA ASP A 82 -4.75 -6.98 -1.41
C ASP A 82 -5.65 -6.37 -2.50
N GLY A 83 -6.15 -7.21 -3.42
CA GLY A 83 -7.00 -6.75 -4.53
C GLY A 83 -8.34 -6.13 -4.09
N SER A 84 -8.91 -6.60 -2.98
CA SER A 84 -10.15 -5.99 -2.45
C SER A 84 -9.87 -4.67 -1.75
N VAL A 85 -8.76 -4.56 -1.02
CA VAL A 85 -8.32 -3.31 -0.38
C VAL A 85 -8.06 -2.25 -1.45
N GLU A 86 -7.41 -2.61 -2.55
CA GLU A 86 -7.14 -1.71 -3.66
C GLU A 86 -8.43 -1.23 -4.34
N ALA A 87 -9.30 -2.16 -4.76
CA ALA A 87 -10.55 -1.82 -5.43
C ALA A 87 -11.48 -0.94 -4.56
N LEU A 88 -11.55 -1.22 -3.26
CA LEU A 88 -12.37 -0.46 -2.33
C LEU A 88 -11.77 0.93 -2.05
N SER A 89 -10.45 1.02 -1.89
CA SER A 89 -9.75 2.30 -1.71
C SER A 89 -10.00 3.24 -2.89
N ASP A 90 -9.88 2.73 -4.11
CA ASP A 90 -10.13 3.52 -5.33
C ASP A 90 -11.59 3.97 -5.43
N SER A 91 -12.52 3.13 -5.02
CA SER A 91 -13.95 3.45 -5.03
C SER A 91 -14.28 4.54 -4.00
N LEU A 92 -13.67 4.49 -2.81
CA LEU A 92 -13.85 5.51 -1.77
C LEU A 92 -13.26 6.86 -2.18
N LEU A 93 -12.08 6.88 -2.81
CA LEU A 93 -11.48 8.11 -3.31
C LEU A 93 -12.35 8.79 -4.37
N LYS A 94 -13.04 8.02 -5.23
CA LYS A 94 -13.97 8.54 -6.24
C LYS A 94 -15.23 9.19 -5.65
N LEU A 95 -15.58 8.89 -4.40
CA LEU A 95 -16.71 9.51 -3.71
C LEU A 95 -16.38 10.90 -3.13
N SER A 96 -15.11 11.32 -3.20
CA SER A 96 -14.67 12.65 -2.80
C SER A 96 -15.37 13.73 -3.63
N ASN A 97 -15.85 14.78 -2.98
CA ASN A 97 -16.50 15.93 -3.62
C ASN A 97 -15.93 17.25 -3.09
N GLU A 98 -16.47 18.39 -3.54
CA GLU A 98 -15.97 19.72 -3.18
C GLU A 98 -16.27 20.11 -1.71
N GLU A 99 -17.28 19.51 -1.08
CA GLU A 99 -17.65 19.77 0.32
C GLU A 99 -16.86 18.89 1.31
N VAL A 100 -16.66 17.62 0.95
CA VAL A 100 -15.97 16.62 1.75
C VAL A 100 -14.95 15.85 0.91
N GLN A 101 -13.68 16.01 1.28
CA GLN A 101 -12.58 15.28 0.66
C GLN A 101 -12.35 13.96 1.37
N VAL A 102 -12.41 12.84 0.64
CA VAL A 102 -12.05 11.52 1.19
C VAL A 102 -10.55 11.32 1.06
N ASN A 103 -9.90 11.00 2.18
CA ASN A 103 -8.47 10.75 2.24
C ASN A 103 -8.18 9.40 2.91
N ILE A 104 -7.37 8.56 2.27
CA ILE A 104 -6.98 7.25 2.81
C ILE A 104 -5.60 7.39 3.44
N ILE A 105 -5.55 7.39 4.78
CA ILE A 105 -4.30 7.54 5.53
C ILE A 105 -3.46 6.27 5.45
N HIS A 106 -4.12 5.12 5.59
CA HIS A 106 -3.45 3.83 5.61
C HIS A 106 -4.32 2.77 4.93
N LYS A 107 -3.67 1.99 4.05
CA LYS A 107 -4.27 0.80 3.43
C LYS A 107 -3.37 -0.40 3.66
N SER A 108 -3.91 -1.49 4.18
CA SER A 108 -3.14 -2.72 4.38
C SER A 108 -4.01 -3.97 4.44
N VAL A 109 -3.37 -5.13 4.31
CA VAL A 109 -4.02 -6.43 4.37
C VAL A 109 -3.86 -7.02 5.77
N GLY A 110 -4.92 -7.61 6.29
CA GLY A 110 -4.94 -8.30 7.58
C GLY A 110 -5.90 -7.66 8.60
N ALA A 111 -5.86 -8.20 9.81
CA ALA A 111 -6.68 -7.71 10.92
C ALA A 111 -6.27 -6.30 11.35
N VAL A 112 -7.22 -5.59 11.97
CA VAL A 112 -6.96 -4.33 12.65
C VAL A 112 -6.11 -4.60 13.90
N THR A 113 -5.03 -3.85 14.05
CA THR A 113 -4.09 -3.91 15.16
C THR A 113 -4.12 -2.60 15.94
N GLU A 114 -3.53 -2.62 17.14
CA GLU A 114 -3.44 -1.45 18.02
C GLU A 114 -2.73 -0.26 17.33
N SER A 115 -1.73 -0.55 16.49
CA SER A 115 -0.99 0.44 15.72
C SER A 115 -1.83 1.19 14.68
N ASP A 116 -3.02 0.70 14.32
CA ASP A 116 -3.91 1.41 13.41
C ASP A 116 -4.82 2.42 14.13
N VAL A 117 -4.92 2.32 15.45
CA VAL A 117 -5.80 3.14 16.29
C VAL A 117 -5.03 4.27 16.99
N LEU A 118 -3.73 4.07 17.23
CA LEU A 118 -2.80 5.03 17.85
C LEU A 118 -2.25 6.05 16.84
#